data_AF-X0TD90-F1
#
_entry.id   AF-X0TD90-F1
#
_cell.length_a   1.000
_cell.length_b   1.000
_cell.length_c   1.000
_cell.angle_alpha   90.00
_cell.angle_beta   90.00
_cell.angle_gamma   90.00
#
_symmetry.space_group_name_H-M   'P 1'
#
loop_
_entity.id
_entity.type
_entity.pdbx_description
1 polymer ?
#
loop_
_entity_poly.entity_id
_entity_poly.type
_entity_poly.pdbx_seq_one_letter_code
_entity_poly.pdbx_strand_id
1 'polypeptide(L)'
;MPVTMVRINIIKRIGPVIQIAEGHTVDLPAKIHQILDERTDSTWPTTWFAPRLTGEGAFRDVYSVMNNWGANHGAISYGHIGKDLITLASMLRIPVAMNNVPEEQIFRPKAWASFGTSDLEGADFRAC
;
A
#
# COMPACT_ATOMS: atom_id res chain seq x y z
N MET A 1 0.21 15.97 -4.37
CA MET A 1 -0.93 15.30 -5.06
C MET A 1 -1.29 14.01 -4.32
N PRO A 2 -2.57 13.68 -4.04
CA PRO A 2 -2.93 12.40 -3.42
C PRO A 2 -2.66 11.25 -4.38
N VAL A 3 -2.00 10.19 -3.89
CA VAL A 3 -1.64 9.02 -4.69
C VAL A 3 -1.74 7.74 -3.86
N THR A 4 -1.88 6.61 -4.55
CA THR A 4 -1.84 5.27 -3.97
C THR A 4 -0.74 4.47 -4.65
N MET A 5 0.24 4.00 -3.88
CA MET A 5 1.25 3.05 -4.35
C MET A 5 0.75 1.62 -4.12
N VAL A 6 0.84 0.76 -5.12
CA VAL A 6 0.33 -0.62 -5.08
C VAL A 6 1.36 -1.61 -5.60
N ARG A 7 1.32 -2.83 -5.05
CA ARG A 7 2.11 -3.95 -5.55
C ARG A 7 1.39 -5.28 -5.33
N ILE A 8 1.38 -6.13 -6.36
CA ILE A 8 1.02 -7.55 -6.22
C ILE A 8 2.31 -8.36 -6.22
N ASN A 9 2.43 -9.27 -5.27
CA ASN A 9 3.52 -10.25 -5.20
C ASN A 9 2.92 -11.66 -5.20
N ILE A 10 3.66 -12.66 -5.69
CA ILE A 10 3.24 -14.07 -5.64
C ILE A 10 4.11 -14.78 -4.61
N ILE A 11 3.48 -15.26 -3.53
CA ILE A 11 4.16 -15.97 -2.45
C ILE A 11 3.89 -17.47 -2.58
N LYS A 12 4.96 -18.27 -2.54
CA LYS A 12 4.87 -19.73 -2.66
C LYS A 12 3.89 -20.29 -1.61
N ARG A 13 2.94 -21.11 -2.06
CA ARG A 13 1.85 -21.74 -1.26
C ARG A 13 0.78 -20.80 -0.69
N ILE A 14 0.86 -19.51 -0.94
CA ILE A 14 -0.22 -18.55 -0.64
C ILE A 14 -0.88 -18.11 -1.95
N GLY A 15 -0.09 -17.82 -2.98
CA GLY A 15 -0.57 -17.24 -4.23
C GLY A 15 -0.36 -15.73 -4.27
N PRO A 16 -1.18 -14.97 -5.02
CA PRO A 16 -1.06 -13.52 -5.09
C PRO A 16 -1.42 -12.86 -3.75
N VAL A 17 -0.65 -11.85 -3.36
CA VAL A 17 -0.95 -10.95 -2.23
C VAL A 17 -0.82 -9.51 -2.74
N ILE A 18 -1.62 -8.59 -2.21
CA ILE A 18 -1.56 -7.16 -2.56
C ILE A 18 -1.11 -6.30 -1.38
N GLN A 19 -0.25 -5.32 -1.65
CA GLN A 19 0.19 -4.28 -0.72
C GLN A 19 -0.26 -2.91 -1.25
N ILE A 20 -0.81 -2.07 -0.38
CA ILE A 20 -1.43 -0.79 -0.71
C ILE A 20 -0.89 0.28 0.24
N ALA A 21 -0.36 1.38 -0.26
CA ALA A 21 0.08 2.51 0.55
C ALA A 21 -0.47 3.83 -0.02
N GLU A 22 -1.47 4.40 0.63
CA GLU A 22 -1.96 5.74 0.32
C GLU A 22 -1.04 6.81 0.91
N GLY A 23 -0.89 7.92 0.20
CA GLY A 23 -0.06 9.03 0.63
C GLY A 23 -0.17 10.21 -0.31
N HIS A 24 0.87 11.05 -0.33
CA HIS A 24 0.93 12.21 -1.19
C HIS A 24 2.29 12.31 -1.89
N THR A 25 2.27 12.82 -3.12
CA THR A 25 3.48 13.43 -3.68
C THR A 25 3.79 14.73 -2.93
N VAL A 26 5.07 15.01 -2.74
CA VAL A 26 5.55 16.20 -2.03
C VAL A 26 6.51 17.01 -2.89
N ASP A 27 6.43 18.33 -2.76
CA ASP A 27 7.42 19.24 -3.34
C ASP A 27 8.53 19.47 -2.32
N LEU A 28 9.77 19.28 -2.75
CA LEU A 28 10.95 19.63 -1.96
C LEU A 28 11.46 21.01 -2.40
N PRO A 29 12.09 21.79 -1.50
CA PRO A 29 12.83 22.97 -1.90
C PRO A 29 13.82 22.62 -3.02
N ALA A 30 13.90 23.44 -4.07
CA ALA A 30 14.64 23.11 -5.30
C ALA A 30 16.08 22.63 -5.03
N LYS A 31 16.79 23.30 -4.10
CA LYS A 31 18.15 22.93 -3.70
C LYS A 31 18.23 21.53 -3.07
N ILE A 32 17.24 21.14 -2.28
CA ILE A 32 17.21 19.82 -1.63
C ILE A 32 16.91 18.74 -2.68
N HIS A 33 15.93 18.97 -3.56
CA HIS A 33 15.65 18.05 -4.66
C HIS A 33 16.90 17.81 -5.51
N GLN A 34 17.57 18.87 -5.96
CA GLN A 34 18.76 18.78 -6.81
C GLN A 34 19.86 17.92 -6.18
N ILE A 35 20.18 18.13 -4.89
CA ILE A 35 21.21 17.36 -4.18
C ILE A 35 20.90 15.86 -4.15
N LEU A 36 19.63 15.49 -3.99
CA LEU A 36 19.22 14.08 -3.91
C LEU A 36 19.13 13.42 -5.30
N ASP A 37 18.63 14.17 -6.28
CA ASP A 37 18.38 13.71 -7.66
C ASP A 37 19.70 13.46 -8.41
N GLU A 38 20.65 14.40 -8.34
CA GLU A 38 21.98 14.28 -8.97
C GLU A 38 22.82 13.12 -8.41
N ARG A 39 22.51 12.67 -7.19
CA ARG A 39 23.20 11.56 -6.52
C ARG A 39 22.51 10.21 -6.68
N THR A 40 21.35 10.19 -7.34
CA THR A 40 20.59 8.97 -7.63
C THR A 40 20.67 8.68 -9.13
N ASP A 41 19.77 9.26 -9.93
CA ASP A 41 19.72 9.11 -11.39
C ASP A 41 18.96 10.28 -12.03
N SER A 42 19.64 11.41 -12.25
CA SER A 42 19.01 12.66 -12.74
C SER A 42 18.48 12.61 -14.18
N THR A 43 18.70 11.51 -14.90
CA THR A 43 18.15 11.31 -16.26
C THR A 43 16.77 10.63 -16.25
N TRP A 44 16.31 10.17 -15.07
CA TRP A 44 15.06 9.45 -14.90
C TRP A 44 13.99 10.32 -14.22
N PRO A 45 12.69 10.00 -14.40
CA PRO A 45 11.63 10.75 -13.74
C PRO A 45 11.58 10.45 -12.24
N THR A 46 11.56 11.51 -11.43
CA THR A 46 11.50 11.42 -9.96
C THR A 46 10.10 11.71 -9.43
N THR A 47 9.62 10.91 -8.47
CA THR A 47 8.42 11.19 -7.66
C THR A 47 8.77 11.07 -6.17
N TRP A 48 8.69 12.18 -5.44
CA TRP A 48 8.84 12.17 -3.98
C TRP A 48 7.52 11.78 -3.33
N PHE A 49 7.48 10.66 -2.61
CA PHE A 49 6.28 10.10 -2.00
C PHE A 49 6.37 10.07 -0.48
N ALA A 50 5.32 10.54 0.19
CA ALA A 50 5.15 10.46 1.64
C ALA A 50 3.89 9.63 1.97
N PRO A 51 4.03 8.39 2.51
CA PRO A 51 2.88 7.57 2.88
C PRO A 51 2.14 8.14 4.10
N ARG A 52 0.82 7.97 4.14
CA ARG A 52 0.03 8.25 5.34
C ARG A 52 0.38 7.22 6.41
N LEU A 53 0.81 7.69 7.59
CA LEU A 53 1.12 6.84 8.73
C LEU A 53 -0.14 6.60 9.56
N THR A 54 -0.20 5.43 10.19
CA THR A 54 -1.27 5.05 11.13
C THR A 54 -0.77 4.95 12.56
N GLY A 55 0.56 4.86 12.77
CA GLY A 55 1.16 4.60 14.08
C GLY A 55 1.27 3.11 14.42
N GLU A 56 0.74 2.22 13.57
CA GLU A 56 0.64 0.79 13.82
C GLU A 56 1.19 -0.04 12.64
N GLY A 57 1.53 -1.30 12.92
CA GLY A 57 1.97 -2.26 11.90
C GLY A 57 3.11 -1.75 11.01
N ALA A 58 2.96 -1.93 9.69
CA ALA A 58 3.91 -1.48 8.68
C ALA A 58 3.89 0.05 8.44
N PHE A 59 2.92 0.77 9.01
CA PHE A 59 2.71 2.21 8.81
C PHE A 59 2.97 3.03 10.09
N ARG A 60 3.80 2.51 10.99
CA ARG A 60 4.28 3.24 12.18
C ARG A 60 5.23 4.39 11.84
N ASP A 61 6.04 4.24 10.79
CA ASP A 61 6.97 5.22 10.28
C ASP A 61 7.26 4.98 8.78
N VAL A 62 7.80 5.98 8.09
CA VAL A 62 8.06 5.91 6.63
C VAL A 62 9.07 4.82 6.29
N TYR A 63 10.05 4.58 7.16
CA TYR A 63 11.03 3.51 6.99
C TYR A 63 10.35 2.14 6.98
N SER A 64 9.42 1.91 7.90
CA SER A 64 8.69 0.65 8.03
C SER A 64 7.84 0.36 6.80
N VAL A 65 7.30 1.39 6.15
CA VAL A 65 6.58 1.23 4.87
C VAL A 65 7.52 0.67 3.79
N MET A 66 8.70 1.27 3.64
CA MET A 66 9.70 0.80 2.66
C MET A 66 10.25 -0.58 3.01
N ASN A 67 10.57 -0.83 4.28
CA ASN A 67 11.16 -2.07 4.76
C ASN A 67 10.20 -3.27 4.64
N ASN A 68 8.89 -3.04 4.63
CA ASN A 68 7.89 -4.09 4.42
C ASN A 68 7.41 -4.20 2.96
N TRP A 69 7.90 -3.34 2.05
CA TRP A 69 7.53 -3.40 0.64
C TRP A 69 8.15 -4.63 -0.04
N GLY A 70 7.33 -5.49 -0.65
CA GLY A 70 7.73 -6.84 -1.06
C GLY A 70 8.48 -6.93 -2.40
N ALA A 71 8.83 -5.81 -3.03
CA ALA A 71 9.53 -5.78 -4.32
C ALA A 71 10.32 -4.49 -4.52
N ASN A 72 11.16 -4.43 -5.55
CA ASN A 72 11.86 -3.20 -5.95
C ASN A 72 11.00 -2.22 -6.78
N HIS A 73 9.80 -2.64 -7.20
CA HIS A 73 8.87 -1.82 -7.98
C HIS A 73 7.56 -1.58 -7.21
N GLY A 74 6.89 -0.47 -7.53
CA GLY A 74 5.52 -0.16 -7.16
C GLY A 74 4.81 0.53 -8.32
N ALA A 75 3.49 0.38 -8.44
CA ALA A 75 2.67 1.13 -9.37
C ALA A 75 1.95 2.26 -8.62
N ILE A 76 1.98 3.48 -9.16
CA ILE A 76 1.41 4.67 -8.51
C ILE A 76 0.20 5.13 -9.31
N SER A 77 -0.96 5.21 -8.63
CA SER A 77 -2.18 5.81 -9.17
C SER A 77 -2.43 7.17 -8.51
N TYR A 78 -2.96 8.11 -9.29
CA TYR A 78 -3.60 9.31 -8.73
C TYR A 78 -4.80 8.92 -7.86
N GLY A 79 -5.00 9.67 -6.78
CA GLY A 79 -6.10 9.49 -5.83
C GLY A 79 -5.80 8.49 -4.71
N HIS A 80 -6.65 8.51 -3.70
CA HIS A 80 -6.70 7.53 -2.61
C HIS A 80 -7.74 6.47 -2.97
N ILE A 81 -7.27 5.42 -3.64
CA ILE A 81 -8.10 4.35 -4.21
C ILE A 81 -7.95 3.03 -3.43
N GLY A 82 -7.38 3.08 -2.23
CA GLY A 82 -7.08 1.90 -1.43
C GLY A 82 -8.33 1.09 -1.08
N LYS A 83 -9.44 1.76 -0.71
CA LYS A 83 -10.73 1.10 -0.44
C LYS A 83 -11.29 0.35 -1.67
N ASP A 84 -11.09 0.92 -2.86
CA ASP A 84 -11.56 0.33 -4.12
C ASP A 84 -10.72 -0.90 -4.46
N LEU A 85 -9.41 -0.82 -4.24
CA LEU A 85 -8.47 -1.92 -4.41
C LEU A 85 -8.71 -3.05 -3.40
N ILE A 86 -9.03 -2.74 -2.13
CA ILE A 86 -9.41 -3.74 -1.11
C ILE A 86 -10.69 -4.48 -1.54
N THR A 87 -11.69 -3.73 -2.00
CA THR A 87 -12.94 -4.31 -2.49
C THR A 87 -12.67 -5.22 -3.70
N LEU A 88 -11.91 -4.74 -4.69
CA LEU A 88 -11.53 -5.51 -5.87
C LEU A 88 -10.74 -6.77 -5.50
N ALA A 89 -9.75 -6.65 -4.61
CA ALA A 89 -8.93 -7.77 -4.15
C ALA A 89 -9.78 -8.86 -3.50
N SER A 90 -10.77 -8.49 -2.68
CA SER A 90 -11.69 -9.46 -2.07
C SER A 90 -12.58 -10.17 -3.09
N MET A 91 -13.03 -9.49 -4.15
CA MET A 91 -13.76 -10.13 -5.26
C MET A 91 -12.90 -11.16 -6.00
N LEU A 92 -11.60 -10.90 -6.09
CA LEU A 92 -10.61 -11.75 -6.75
C LEU A 92 -9.96 -12.78 -5.82
N ARG A 93 -10.31 -12.79 -4.52
CA ARG A 93 -9.71 -13.64 -3.49
C ARG A 93 -8.19 -13.48 -3.42
N ILE A 94 -7.74 -12.23 -3.48
CA ILE A 94 -6.34 -11.84 -3.29
C ILE A 94 -6.24 -11.20 -1.90
N PRO A 95 -5.58 -11.83 -0.92
CA PRO A 95 -5.44 -11.24 0.41
C PRO A 95 -4.58 -9.97 0.39
N VAL A 96 -5.01 -8.99 1.19
CA VAL A 96 -4.34 -7.70 1.36
C VAL A 96 -3.36 -7.81 2.53
N ALA A 97 -2.07 -7.98 2.22
CA ALA A 97 -1.03 -8.25 3.21
C ALA A 97 -0.47 -7.00 3.90
N MET A 98 -0.78 -5.80 3.39
CA MET A 98 -0.34 -4.53 3.95
C MET A 98 -1.23 -3.41 3.40
N ASN A 99 -1.89 -2.63 4.27
CA ASN A 99 -2.59 -1.42 3.86
C ASN A 99 -2.69 -0.38 4.98
N ASN A 100 -2.89 0.89 4.63
CA ASN A 100 -3.15 2.00 5.55
C ASN A 100 -4.51 2.65 5.34
N VAL A 101 -5.47 1.89 4.78
CA VAL A 101 -6.85 2.36 4.58
C VAL A 101 -7.56 2.31 5.94
N PRO A 102 -8.34 3.35 6.32
CA PRO A 102 -9.09 3.31 7.57
C PRO A 102 -10.05 2.11 7.60
N GLU A 103 -10.17 1.47 8.76
CA GLU A 103 -10.93 0.23 8.93
C GLU A 103 -12.40 0.39 8.49
N GLU A 104 -13.01 1.53 8.77
CA GLU A 104 -14.40 1.84 8.43
C GLU A 104 -14.66 1.93 6.92
N GLN A 105 -13.60 2.00 6.09
CA GLN A 105 -13.69 2.00 4.63
C GLN A 105 -13.43 0.62 4.01
N ILE A 106 -13.07 -0.38 4.81
CA ILE A 106 -12.88 -1.75 4.34
C ILE A 106 -14.25 -2.33 3.97
N PHE A 107 -14.44 -2.55 2.67
CA PHE A 107 -15.66 -3.15 2.14
C PHE A 107 -15.33 -4.44 1.39
N ARG A 108 -15.90 -5.55 1.85
CA ARG A 108 -15.68 -6.91 1.34
C ARG A 108 -17.02 -7.67 1.30
N PRO A 109 -17.11 -8.82 0.60
CA PRO A 109 -18.30 -9.65 0.65
C PRO A 109 -18.67 -10.02 2.09
N LYS A 110 -19.98 -10.04 2.40
CA LYS A 110 -20.47 -10.27 3.76
C LYS A 110 -19.95 -11.56 4.42
N ALA A 111 -19.61 -12.57 3.61
CA ALA A 111 -19.03 -13.82 4.07
C ALA A 111 -17.71 -13.65 4.86
N TRP A 112 -16.90 -12.61 4.60
CA TRP A 112 -15.64 -12.36 5.32
C TRP A 112 -15.86 -12.22 6.83
N ALA A 113 -16.99 -11.64 7.26
CA ALA A 113 -17.30 -11.47 8.67
C ALA A 113 -17.47 -12.82 9.41
N SER A 114 -17.80 -13.90 8.70
CA SER A 114 -17.87 -15.25 9.26
C SER A 114 -16.49 -15.85 9.53
N PHE A 115 -15.42 -15.29 8.97
CA PHE A 115 -14.03 -15.70 9.21
C PHE A 115 -13.35 -14.89 10.33
N GLY A 116 -14.05 -13.91 10.92
CA GLY A 116 -13.60 -13.09 12.03
C GLY A 116 -13.92 -11.61 11.85
N THR A 117 -14.13 -10.90 12.97
CA THR A 117 -14.48 -9.47 12.97
C THR A 117 -13.49 -8.57 13.72
N SER A 118 -12.61 -9.14 14.56
CA SER A 118 -11.64 -8.37 15.35
C SER A 118 -10.25 -8.30 14.71
N ASP A 119 -9.93 -9.28 13.86
CA ASP A 119 -8.68 -9.36 13.09
C ASP A 119 -9.06 -9.47 11.61
N LEU A 120 -9.23 -8.31 10.97
CA LEU A 120 -9.69 -8.23 9.58
C LEU A 120 -8.62 -8.66 8.58
N GLU A 121 -7.35 -8.59 8.94
CA GLU A 121 -6.25 -9.12 8.12
C GLU A 121 -6.29 -10.64 8.14
N GLY A 122 -6.29 -11.26 9.32
CA GLY A 122 -6.38 -12.72 9.41
C GLY A 122 -7.69 -13.27 8.84
N ALA A 123 -8.81 -12.56 8.99
CA ALA A 123 -10.07 -12.95 8.37
C ALA A 123 -9.99 -12.92 6.83
N ASP A 124 -9.24 -11.97 6.25
CA ASP A 124 -9.01 -11.90 4.81
C ASP A 124 -8.25 -13.12 4.28
N PHE A 125 -7.17 -13.50 4.96
CA PHE A 125 -6.36 -14.66 4.59
C PHE A 125 -7.10 -15.99 4.77
N ARG A 126 -8.05 -16.09 5.71
CA ARG A 126 -8.87 -17.30 5.89
C ARG A 126 -9.99 -17.41 4.85
N ALA A 127 -10.49 -16.27 4.38
CA ALA A 127 -11.59 -16.21 3.42
C ALA A 127 -11.12 -16.35 1.96
N CYS A 128 -9.91 -15.90 1.65
CA CYS A 128 -9.26 -16.08 0.35
C CYS A 128 -8.71 -17.51 0.18
#